data_AF-A0A1X7T8T0-F1
#
_entry.id   AF-A0A1X7T8T0-F1
#
_cell.length_a   1.000
_cell.length_b   1.000
_cell.length_c   1.000
_cell.angle_alpha   90.00
_cell.angle_beta   90.00
_cell.angle_gamma   90.00
#
_symmetry.space_group_name_H-M   'P 1'
#
loop_
_entity.id
_entity.type
_entity.pdbx_description
1 polymer ?
#
loop_
_entity_poly.entity_id
_entity_poly.type
_entity_poly.pdbx_seq_one_letter_code
_entity_poly.pdbx_strand_id
1 'polypeptide(L)'
;MQILIITIILLYTAVSTHSTGIPEATVYAGQVFYQRDESRDLMIFTAAKDLNPLRQYIRKEHSHPEFDQSIKFKLTSSPKGCIELIFNDKHQTELITGWKIKPHLMPCQIEEEDILSFGDICTTIPPSCLVSIYAENSPYTVPNLSYSVPLKGVQKSKEIVINRSLKTKSSSDPVTNNRSPPSAPPPPSNSTFRGDIAHRVMTECTSSIKDCGIDINFLVDKLLEHKIVNSREKRKITAKETDDDKMDELLHIILSSIRMNEKVFGIFIDILREEDTLRTIALADTLMDKYKE
;
A
#
# COMPACT_ATOMS: atom_id res chain seq x y z
N MET A 1 55.56 -55.56 5.15
CA MET A 1 54.50 -55.31 4.13
C MET A 1 53.07 -55.41 4.70
N GLN A 2 52.82 -56.22 5.74
CA GLN A 2 51.48 -56.38 6.33
C GLN A 2 50.99 -55.21 7.22
N ILE A 3 51.92 -54.47 7.83
CA ILE A 3 51.56 -53.38 8.77
C ILE A 3 51.10 -52.11 8.02
N LEU A 4 51.58 -51.88 6.79
CA LEU A 4 51.21 -50.70 6.00
C LEU A 4 49.79 -50.79 5.41
N ILE A 5 49.29 -52.02 5.18
CA ILE A 5 47.94 -52.25 4.63
C ILE A 5 46.86 -52.00 5.69
N ILE A 6 47.15 -52.30 6.96
CA ILE A 6 46.19 -52.10 8.06
C ILE A 6 45.98 -50.61 8.36
N THR A 7 47.03 -49.78 8.26
CA THR A 7 46.92 -48.32 8.46
C THR A 7 46.13 -47.63 7.33
N ILE A 8 46.23 -48.12 6.09
CA ILE A 8 45.45 -47.58 4.95
C ILE A 8 43.95 -47.96 5.08
N ILE A 9 43.63 -49.16 5.58
CA ILE A 9 42.24 -49.58 5.81
C ILE A 9 41.61 -48.82 7.00
N LEU A 10 42.40 -48.48 8.04
CA LEU A 10 41.92 -47.68 9.18
C LEU A 10 41.72 -46.19 8.84
N LEU A 11 42.45 -45.65 7.86
CA LEU A 11 42.17 -44.31 7.31
C LEU A 11 40.95 -44.31 6.37
N TYR A 12 40.65 -45.43 5.70
CA TYR A 12 39.46 -45.55 4.84
C TYR A 12 38.18 -45.94 5.59
N THR A 13 38.29 -46.34 6.86
CA THR A 13 37.16 -46.64 7.76
C THR A 13 36.95 -45.57 8.82
N ALA A 14 37.43 -44.35 8.57
CA ALA A 14 36.89 -43.16 9.20
C ALA A 14 35.47 -42.93 8.68
N VAL A 15 34.53 -43.64 9.31
CA VAL A 15 33.16 -43.20 9.56
C VAL A 15 32.56 -42.47 8.36
N SER A 16 32.10 -43.26 7.38
CA SER A 16 30.86 -42.88 6.72
C SER A 16 29.78 -42.92 7.79
N THR A 17 29.68 -41.84 8.57
CA THR A 17 28.39 -41.43 9.08
C THR A 17 27.60 -41.18 7.81
N HIS A 18 26.90 -42.21 7.34
CA HIS A 18 25.54 -42.02 6.91
C HIS A 18 24.84 -41.34 8.08
N SER A 19 25.05 -40.02 8.18
CA SER A 19 23.98 -39.14 8.55
C SER A 19 22.87 -39.60 7.62
N THR A 20 21.83 -40.21 8.17
CA THR A 20 20.50 -40.05 7.62
C THR A 20 20.17 -38.56 7.75
N GLY A 21 20.99 -37.73 7.07
CA GLY A 21 20.92 -36.31 6.98
C GLY A 21 19.83 -36.07 5.98
N ILE A 22 18.61 -36.41 6.37
CA ILE A 22 17.46 -35.69 5.90
C ILE A 22 17.80 -34.26 6.29
N PRO A 23 18.20 -33.39 5.34
CA PRO A 23 18.48 -32.01 5.66
C PRO A 23 17.26 -31.52 6.41
N GLU A 24 17.45 -30.96 7.60
CA GLU A 24 16.31 -30.46 8.35
C GLU A 24 15.57 -29.48 7.42
N ALA A 25 14.32 -29.80 7.09
CA ALA A 25 13.62 -29.07 6.05
C ALA A 25 13.64 -27.57 6.36
N THR A 26 14.15 -26.79 5.40
CA THR A 26 14.39 -25.35 5.54
C THR A 26 13.12 -24.66 6.00
N VAL A 27 13.25 -23.83 7.04
CA VAL A 27 12.17 -22.97 7.51
C VAL A 27 12.22 -21.67 6.74
N TYR A 28 11.15 -21.37 6.03
CA TYR A 28 10.94 -20.11 5.34
C TYR A 28 10.02 -19.19 6.15
N ALA A 29 10.13 -17.89 5.88
CA ALA A 29 9.26 -16.87 6.42
C ALA A 29 8.42 -16.27 5.29
N GLY A 30 7.12 -16.15 5.53
CA GLY A 30 6.18 -15.41 4.69
C GLY A 30 5.66 -14.18 5.42
N GLN A 31 5.48 -13.07 4.72
CA GLN A 31 4.88 -11.84 5.25
C GLN A 31 3.71 -11.43 4.35
N VAL A 32 2.55 -11.26 4.98
CA VAL A 32 1.38 -10.61 4.39
C VAL A 32 1.41 -9.14 4.75
N PHE A 33 1.25 -8.28 3.77
CA PHE A 33 1.04 -6.86 4.01
C PHE A 33 0.14 -6.28 2.92
N TYR A 34 -0.37 -5.09 3.18
CA TYR A 34 -1.30 -4.45 2.27
C TYR A 34 -0.82 -3.07 1.86
N GLN A 35 -1.14 -2.72 0.63
CA GLN A 35 -1.09 -1.35 0.12
C GLN A 35 -2.51 -0.90 -0.18
N ARG A 36 -2.93 0.16 0.49
CA ARG A 36 -4.27 0.72 0.36
C ARG A 36 -4.27 1.80 -0.71
N ASP A 37 -5.19 1.69 -1.67
CA ASP A 37 -5.56 2.80 -2.56
C ASP A 37 -7.01 3.23 -2.28
N GLU A 38 -7.53 4.27 -2.94
CA GLU A 38 -8.89 4.78 -2.72
C GLU A 38 -9.98 3.71 -3.00
N SER A 39 -9.75 2.84 -3.98
CA SER A 39 -10.76 1.96 -4.58
C SER A 39 -10.65 0.47 -4.21
N ARG A 40 -9.49 0.04 -3.72
CA ARG A 40 -9.20 -1.36 -3.40
C ARG A 40 -8.08 -1.48 -2.38
N ASP A 41 -7.98 -2.67 -1.79
CA ASP A 41 -6.81 -3.08 -1.04
C ASP A 41 -5.99 -4.06 -1.88
N LEU A 42 -4.69 -3.78 -2.02
CA LEU A 42 -3.75 -4.71 -2.63
C LEU A 42 -3.07 -5.50 -1.52
N MET A 43 -3.43 -6.77 -1.38
CA MET A 43 -2.70 -7.72 -0.55
C MET A 43 -1.47 -8.20 -1.30
N ILE A 44 -0.36 -8.26 -0.58
CA ILE A 44 0.92 -8.78 -1.05
C ILE A 44 1.36 -9.85 -0.06
N PHE A 45 1.56 -11.06 -0.56
CA PHE A 45 2.24 -12.13 0.17
C PHE A 45 3.62 -12.33 -0.43
N THR A 46 4.66 -12.23 0.39
CA THR A 46 6.05 -12.42 -0.05
C THR A 46 6.79 -13.36 0.90
N ALA A 47 7.78 -14.08 0.39
CA ALA A 47 8.50 -15.11 1.16
C ALA A 47 10.03 -15.01 1.00
N ALA A 48 10.75 -15.37 2.05
CA ALA A 48 12.20 -15.35 2.14
C ALA A 48 12.74 -16.40 3.13
N LYS A 49 14.07 -16.59 3.16
CA LYS A 49 14.77 -17.39 4.19
C LYS A 49 14.60 -16.78 5.60
N ASP A 50 14.56 -15.45 5.71
CA ASP A 50 14.47 -14.73 6.98
C ASP A 50 13.46 -13.57 6.91
N LEU A 51 12.64 -13.44 7.96
CA LEU A 51 11.60 -12.42 8.08
C LEU A 51 12.17 -11.00 8.27
N ASN A 52 13.30 -10.86 8.95
CA ASN A 52 13.88 -9.56 9.25
C ASN A 52 14.37 -8.80 8.01
N PRO A 53 15.24 -9.36 7.15
CA PRO A 53 15.64 -8.70 5.92
C PRO A 53 14.44 -8.49 4.97
N LEU A 54 13.48 -9.42 4.96
CA LEU A 54 12.24 -9.26 4.20
C LEU A 54 11.44 -8.03 4.66
N ARG A 55 11.24 -7.84 5.97
CA ARG A 55 10.56 -6.66 6.50
C ARG A 55 11.32 -5.36 6.26
N GLN A 56 12.65 -5.39 6.31
CA GLN A 56 13.47 -4.22 5.98
C GLN A 56 13.30 -3.83 4.51
N TYR A 57 13.33 -4.81 3.60
CA TYR A 57 13.04 -4.59 2.18
C TYR A 57 11.64 -3.98 2.00
N ILE A 58 10.61 -4.57 2.61
CA ILE A 58 9.23 -4.10 2.46
C ILE A 58 9.09 -2.63 2.90
N ARG A 59 9.65 -2.27 4.06
CA ARG A 59 9.61 -0.87 4.56
C ARG A 59 10.33 0.12 3.66
N LYS A 60 11.38 -0.32 2.97
CA LYS A 60 12.20 0.52 2.10
C LYS A 60 11.55 0.73 0.73
N GLU A 61 10.99 -0.33 0.15
CA GLU A 61 10.53 -0.32 -1.25
C GLU A 61 9.03 -0.07 -1.41
N HIS A 62 8.23 -0.30 -0.36
CA HIS A 62 6.78 -0.08 -0.39
C HIS A 62 6.41 1.17 0.41
N SER A 63 5.63 2.08 -0.18
CA SER A 63 5.09 3.25 0.53
C SER A 63 3.99 2.81 1.49
N HIS A 64 4.15 3.10 2.79
CA HIS A 64 3.17 2.85 3.86
C HIS A 64 2.59 1.42 3.89
N PRO A 65 3.43 0.36 4.00
CA PRO A 65 2.95 -1.00 4.06
C PRO A 65 2.18 -1.27 5.35
N GLU A 66 0.94 -1.72 5.25
CA GLU A 66 0.16 -2.21 6.38
C GLU A 66 0.55 -3.67 6.64
N PHE A 67 1.48 -3.88 7.56
CA PHE A 67 1.90 -5.24 7.96
C PHE A 67 0.76 -5.96 8.70
N ASP A 68 0.50 -7.19 8.29
CA ASP A 68 -0.47 -8.07 8.93
C ASP A 68 0.25 -9.38 9.34
N GLN A 69 -0.23 -10.55 8.89
CA GLN A 69 0.26 -11.85 9.32
C GLN A 69 1.69 -12.12 8.84
N SER A 70 2.50 -12.71 9.73
CA SER A 70 3.76 -13.36 9.37
C SER A 70 3.70 -14.84 9.68
N ILE A 71 4.11 -15.68 8.74
CA ILE A 71 4.06 -17.14 8.86
C ILE A 71 5.45 -17.74 8.74
N LYS A 72 5.76 -18.74 9.58
CA LYS A 72 6.88 -19.65 9.36
C LYS A 72 6.35 -20.95 8.77
N PHE A 73 6.98 -21.46 7.72
CA PHE A 73 6.56 -22.69 7.06
C PHE A 73 7.76 -23.50 6.56
N LYS A 74 7.53 -24.79 6.33
CA LYS A 74 8.47 -25.70 5.66
C LYS A 74 7.76 -26.20 4.42
N LEU A 75 8.45 -26.22 3.27
CA LEU A 75 7.89 -26.77 2.05
C LEU A 75 7.88 -28.31 2.11
N THR A 76 6.88 -28.92 1.49
CA THR A 76 6.86 -30.37 1.29
C THR A 76 8.02 -30.76 0.38
N SER A 77 8.75 -31.83 0.72
CA SER A 77 9.86 -32.35 -0.08
C SER A 77 9.38 -32.76 -1.47
N SER A 78 9.53 -31.85 -2.41
CA SER A 78 9.24 -31.96 -3.84
C SER A 78 10.51 -31.53 -4.58
N PRO A 79 10.85 -32.13 -5.73
CA PRO A 79 12.01 -31.70 -6.53
C PRO A 79 11.94 -30.22 -6.95
N LYS A 80 10.75 -29.60 -6.89
CA LYS A 80 10.52 -28.16 -7.02
C LYS A 80 9.53 -27.76 -5.93
N GLY A 81 10.02 -27.39 -4.76
CA GLY A 81 9.17 -26.89 -3.68
C GLY A 81 8.44 -25.63 -4.14
N CYS A 82 7.16 -25.50 -3.83
CA CYS A 82 6.44 -24.25 -4.02
C CYS A 82 5.38 -24.08 -2.94
N ILE A 83 5.05 -22.83 -2.65
CA ILE A 83 3.91 -22.46 -1.82
C ILE A 83 2.86 -21.83 -2.73
N GLU A 84 1.65 -22.37 -2.70
CA GLU A 84 0.51 -21.90 -3.49
C GLU A 84 -0.59 -21.39 -2.55
N LEU A 85 -1.06 -20.16 -2.78
CA LEU A 85 -2.19 -19.55 -2.10
C LEU A 85 -3.47 -19.94 -2.85
N ILE A 86 -4.35 -20.66 -2.17
CA ILE A 86 -5.56 -21.21 -2.80
C ILE A 86 -6.74 -20.26 -2.58
N PHE A 87 -7.15 -19.58 -3.65
CA PHE A 87 -8.33 -18.72 -3.68
C PHE A 87 -9.53 -19.50 -4.22
N ASN A 88 -10.36 -20.01 -3.32
CA ASN A 88 -11.65 -20.57 -3.67
C ASN A 88 -12.69 -20.31 -2.58
N ASP A 89 -13.94 -20.15 -3.02
CA ASP A 89 -15.03 -19.79 -2.11
C ASP A 89 -15.61 -21.01 -1.38
N LYS A 90 -15.19 -22.23 -1.76
CA LYS A 90 -15.75 -23.49 -1.24
C LYS A 90 -15.42 -23.74 0.23
N HIS A 91 -14.34 -23.15 0.73
CA HIS A 91 -13.85 -23.37 2.10
C HIS A 91 -14.18 -22.22 3.05
N GLN A 92 -14.95 -21.23 2.61
CA GLN A 92 -15.28 -20.07 3.45
C GLN A 92 -16.41 -20.42 4.42
N THR A 93 -16.17 -20.20 5.71
CA THR A 93 -17.18 -20.40 6.76
C THR A 93 -18.02 -19.15 7.00
N GLU A 94 -17.49 -17.98 6.67
CA GLU A 94 -18.16 -16.69 6.82
C GLU A 94 -18.75 -16.21 5.49
N LEU A 95 -19.75 -15.32 5.56
CA LEU A 95 -20.34 -14.71 4.37
C LEU A 95 -19.34 -13.74 3.74
N ILE A 96 -19.14 -13.85 2.43
CA ILE A 96 -18.23 -12.99 1.66
C ILE A 96 -18.97 -12.14 0.62
N THR A 97 -20.30 -12.08 0.73
CA THR A 97 -21.19 -11.43 -0.25
C THR A 97 -20.75 -9.99 -0.53
N GLY A 98 -20.66 -9.66 -1.82
CA GLY A 98 -20.25 -8.33 -2.29
C GLY A 98 -18.75 -8.07 -2.22
N TRP A 99 -17.91 -9.01 -1.78
CA TRP A 99 -16.46 -8.89 -1.89
C TRP A 99 -15.93 -9.65 -3.11
N LYS A 100 -14.94 -9.07 -3.78
CA LYS A 100 -14.20 -9.68 -4.91
C LYS A 100 -12.73 -9.78 -4.55
N ILE A 101 -12.20 -11.00 -4.59
CA ILE A 101 -10.79 -11.29 -4.32
C ILE A 101 -10.18 -11.81 -5.63
N LYS A 102 -9.23 -11.06 -6.17
CA LYS A 102 -8.67 -11.32 -7.50
C LYS A 102 -7.15 -11.46 -7.42
N PRO A 103 -6.63 -12.69 -7.42
CA PRO A 103 -5.20 -12.95 -7.63
C PRO A 103 -4.76 -12.40 -8.98
N HIS A 104 -3.55 -11.83 -9.04
CA HIS A 104 -3.01 -11.28 -10.29
C HIS A 104 -2.42 -12.37 -11.19
N LEU A 105 -1.98 -13.48 -10.59
CA LEU A 105 -1.45 -14.65 -11.28
C LEU A 105 -2.18 -15.91 -10.81
N MET A 106 -2.39 -16.84 -11.73
CA MET A 106 -3.00 -18.15 -11.49
C MET A 106 -2.11 -19.23 -12.14
N PRO A 107 -1.57 -20.20 -11.39
CA PRO A 107 -1.68 -20.34 -9.94
C PRO A 107 -1.01 -19.18 -9.18
N CYS A 108 -1.57 -18.84 -8.01
CA CYS A 108 -1.02 -17.81 -7.14
C CYS A 108 0.07 -18.45 -6.26
N GLN A 109 1.27 -18.59 -6.80
CA GLN A 109 2.34 -19.38 -6.17
C GLN A 109 3.70 -18.68 -6.15
N ILE A 110 4.56 -19.14 -5.24
CA ILE A 110 5.98 -18.77 -5.16
C ILE A 110 6.81 -20.06 -5.15
N GLU A 111 7.83 -20.10 -6.00
CA GLU A 111 8.74 -21.24 -6.10
C GLU A 111 9.87 -21.14 -5.07
N GLU A 112 10.36 -22.29 -4.60
CA GLU A 112 11.44 -22.37 -3.62
C GLU A 112 12.73 -21.71 -4.13
N GLU A 113 13.03 -21.87 -5.43
CA GLU A 113 14.20 -21.23 -6.05
C GLU A 113 14.16 -19.70 -5.94
N ASP A 114 12.98 -19.10 -6.12
CA ASP A 114 12.82 -17.65 -5.98
C ASP A 114 13.01 -17.20 -4.53
N ILE A 115 12.49 -17.98 -3.56
CA ILE A 115 12.67 -17.71 -2.13
C ILE A 115 14.16 -17.76 -1.77
N LEU A 116 14.89 -18.73 -2.35
CA LEU A 116 16.30 -18.92 -2.10
C LEU A 116 17.15 -17.81 -2.72
N SER A 117 16.72 -17.24 -3.84
CA SER A 117 17.45 -16.17 -4.54
C SER A 117 17.50 -14.85 -3.74
N PHE A 118 16.54 -14.61 -2.86
CA PHE A 118 16.48 -13.36 -2.09
C PHE A 118 17.61 -13.26 -1.06
N GLY A 119 18.43 -12.23 -1.19
CA GLY A 119 19.56 -11.93 -0.29
C GLY A 119 20.91 -12.49 -0.75
N ASP A 120 20.94 -13.26 -1.85
CA ASP A 120 22.19 -13.81 -2.39
C ASP A 120 22.98 -12.74 -3.20
N ILE A 121 22.29 -11.73 -3.75
CA ILE A 121 22.87 -10.48 -4.29
C ILE A 121 22.02 -9.29 -3.85
N CYS A 122 22.63 -8.14 -3.51
CA CYS A 122 21.96 -6.96 -2.92
C CYS A 122 20.83 -6.32 -3.75
N THR A 123 20.48 -6.87 -4.91
CA THR A 123 19.47 -6.38 -5.85
C THR A 123 18.28 -7.33 -6.03
N THR A 124 18.24 -8.49 -5.36
CA THR A 124 17.13 -9.45 -5.52
C THR A 124 15.86 -8.92 -4.87
N ILE A 125 14.80 -8.80 -5.66
CA ILE A 125 13.43 -8.52 -5.23
C ILE A 125 12.86 -9.83 -4.69
N PRO A 126 12.24 -9.86 -3.49
CA PRO A 126 11.66 -11.08 -2.97
C PRO A 126 10.43 -11.49 -3.79
N PRO A 127 10.20 -12.79 -4.02
CA PRO A 127 9.03 -13.25 -4.76
C PRO A 127 7.74 -12.84 -4.06
N SER A 128 6.71 -12.53 -4.85
CA SER A 128 5.46 -11.99 -4.32
C SER A 128 4.24 -12.49 -5.08
N CYS A 129 3.20 -12.84 -4.34
CA CYS A 129 1.84 -13.02 -4.83
C CYS A 129 1.05 -11.73 -4.58
N LEU A 130 0.44 -11.17 -5.64
CA LEU A 130 -0.39 -9.97 -5.57
C LEU A 130 -1.86 -10.34 -5.71
N VAL A 131 -2.70 -9.78 -4.85
CA VAL A 131 -4.14 -10.05 -4.81
C VAL A 131 -4.89 -8.74 -4.57
N SER A 132 -5.76 -8.38 -5.51
CA SER A 132 -6.63 -7.21 -5.31
C SER A 132 -7.93 -7.61 -4.65
N ILE A 133 -8.34 -6.85 -3.65
CA ILE A 133 -9.55 -7.04 -2.87
C ILE A 133 -10.44 -5.82 -3.05
N TYR A 134 -11.67 -6.04 -3.49
CA TYR A 134 -12.65 -5.00 -3.75
C TYR A 134 -13.94 -5.31 -3.00
N ALA A 135 -14.57 -4.26 -2.49
CA ALA A 135 -15.96 -4.32 -2.06
C ALA A 135 -16.86 -3.73 -3.16
N GLU A 136 -17.92 -4.44 -3.50
CA GLU A 136 -18.98 -3.92 -4.34
C GLU A 136 -19.75 -2.84 -3.59
N ASN A 137 -20.07 -1.77 -4.30
CA ASN A 137 -20.96 -0.72 -3.80
C ASN A 137 -22.41 -1.20 -3.86
N SER A 138 -22.80 -2.05 -2.92
CA SER A 138 -24.10 -2.70 -2.85
C SER A 138 -24.59 -2.74 -1.39
N PRO A 139 -25.91 -2.53 -1.14
CA PRO A 139 -26.48 -2.63 0.21
C PRO A 139 -26.41 -4.05 0.79
N TYR A 140 -26.10 -5.05 -0.04
CA TYR A 140 -25.97 -6.45 0.36
C TYR A 140 -24.51 -6.87 0.62
N THR A 141 -23.55 -5.97 0.43
CA THR A 141 -22.14 -6.25 0.73
C THR A 141 -21.96 -6.35 2.24
N VAL A 142 -21.39 -7.45 2.72
CA VAL A 142 -21.13 -7.63 4.16
C VAL A 142 -20.10 -6.60 4.65
N PRO A 143 -20.26 -6.04 5.87
CA PRO A 143 -19.42 -4.94 6.35
C PRO A 143 -17.97 -5.37 6.59
N ASN A 144 -17.75 -6.65 6.92
CA ASN A 144 -16.43 -7.21 7.17
C ASN A 144 -16.26 -8.46 6.32
N LEU A 145 -15.14 -8.56 5.65
CA LEU A 145 -14.58 -9.71 4.99
C LEU A 145 -13.64 -10.42 5.97
N SER A 146 -13.87 -11.71 6.15
CA SER A 146 -12.94 -12.68 6.73
C SER A 146 -12.84 -13.82 5.72
N TYR A 147 -11.71 -13.92 5.02
CA TYR A 147 -11.52 -14.90 3.95
C TYR A 147 -10.28 -15.75 4.20
N SER A 148 -10.48 -17.04 4.44
CA SER A 148 -9.41 -18.00 4.64
C SER A 148 -8.77 -18.42 3.31
N VAL A 149 -7.46 -18.31 3.23
CA VAL A 149 -6.63 -18.70 2.08
C VAL A 149 -5.74 -19.86 2.51
N PRO A 150 -6.13 -21.12 2.22
CA PRO A 150 -5.29 -22.27 2.51
C PRO A 150 -3.98 -22.23 1.72
N LEU A 151 -2.92 -22.72 2.36
CA LEU A 151 -1.59 -22.84 1.75
C LEU A 151 -1.35 -24.28 1.32
N LYS A 152 -1.08 -24.47 0.03
CA LYS A 152 -0.67 -25.76 -0.53
C LYS A 152 0.85 -25.80 -0.71
N GLY A 153 1.43 -26.98 -0.58
CA GLY A 153 2.89 -27.21 -0.67
C GLY A 153 3.66 -26.98 0.63
N VAL A 154 2.96 -26.76 1.75
CA VAL A 154 3.55 -26.66 3.10
C VAL A 154 3.38 -27.96 3.89
N GLN A 155 4.37 -28.34 4.70
CA GLN A 155 4.36 -29.60 5.48
C GLN A 155 3.27 -29.65 6.55
N LYS A 156 2.99 -28.49 7.18
CA LYS A 156 1.93 -28.34 8.17
C LYS A 156 0.85 -27.46 7.56
N SER A 157 -0.40 -27.94 7.60
CA SER A 157 -1.56 -27.18 7.14
C SER A 157 -1.57 -25.79 7.79
N LYS A 158 -1.69 -24.78 6.96
CA LYS A 158 -1.69 -23.37 7.34
C LYS A 158 -2.60 -22.62 6.37
N GLU A 159 -3.13 -21.51 6.86
CA GLU A 159 -3.94 -20.59 6.08
C GLU A 159 -3.54 -19.16 6.42
N ILE A 160 -3.80 -18.25 5.49
CA ILE A 160 -3.76 -16.81 5.69
C ILE A 160 -5.20 -16.32 5.75
N VAL A 161 -5.55 -15.50 6.73
CA VAL A 161 -6.90 -14.94 6.83
C VAL A 161 -6.92 -13.50 6.33
N ILE A 162 -7.59 -13.22 5.23
CA ILE A 162 -7.77 -11.85 4.73
C ILE A 162 -8.89 -11.21 5.51
N ASN A 163 -8.56 -10.22 6.34
CA ASN A 163 -9.53 -9.43 7.08
C ASN A 163 -9.64 -8.03 6.48
N ARG A 164 -10.83 -7.65 5.99
CA ARG A 164 -11.09 -6.29 5.47
C ARG A 164 -12.44 -5.77 5.91
N SER A 165 -12.53 -4.48 6.18
CA SER A 165 -13.80 -3.82 6.49
C SER A 165 -14.16 -2.88 5.35
N LEU A 166 -15.46 -2.70 5.11
CA LEU A 166 -15.92 -1.59 4.29
C LEU A 166 -15.34 -0.30 4.84
N LYS A 167 -14.87 0.55 3.92
CA LYS A 167 -14.35 1.86 4.31
C LYS A 167 -15.52 2.68 4.83
N THR A 168 -15.60 2.84 6.15
CA THR A 168 -16.45 3.86 6.75
C THR A 168 -15.90 5.19 6.30
N LYS A 169 -16.62 5.89 5.42
CA LYS A 169 -16.38 7.33 5.26
C LYS A 169 -16.65 7.93 6.63
N SER A 170 -15.61 8.38 7.32
CA SER A 170 -15.74 9.02 8.64
C SER A 170 -16.58 10.28 8.47
N SER A 171 -17.87 10.18 8.78
CA SER A 171 -18.71 11.32 9.13
C SER A 171 -18.39 11.64 10.59
N SER A 172 -17.65 12.73 10.78
CA SER A 172 -17.34 13.29 12.09
C SER A 172 -18.19 14.55 12.27
N ASP A 173 -19.49 14.40 12.54
CA ASP A 173 -20.29 15.51 13.04
C ASP A 173 -20.55 15.28 14.54
N PRO A 174 -20.21 16.24 15.43
CA PRO A 174 -20.54 16.13 16.84
C PRO A 174 -22.05 16.31 17.03
N VAL A 175 -22.63 15.35 17.75
CA VAL A 175 -24.02 15.35 18.23
C VAL A 175 -24.30 16.61 19.05
N THR A 176 -25.35 17.36 18.67
CA THR A 176 -26.13 18.16 19.62
C THR A 176 -27.61 18.00 19.31
N ASN A 177 -28.34 17.53 20.31
CA ASN A 177 -29.77 17.26 20.30
C ASN A 177 -30.59 18.54 20.08
N ASN A 178 -31.53 18.53 19.12
CA ASN A 178 -32.99 18.67 19.33
C ASN A 178 -33.77 19.07 18.05
N ARG A 179 -34.86 18.30 17.81
CA ARG A 179 -36.12 18.65 17.09
C ARG A 179 -36.16 18.61 15.55
N SER A 180 -36.97 17.69 15.01
CA SER A 180 -37.39 17.58 13.59
C SER A 180 -38.61 18.48 13.25
N PRO A 181 -39.05 18.60 11.97
CA PRO A 181 -38.34 19.08 10.78
C PRO A 181 -39.12 20.22 10.04
N PRO A 182 -38.50 20.94 9.09
CA PRO A 182 -38.82 20.63 7.69
C PRO A 182 -37.61 20.66 6.74
N SER A 183 -37.62 19.72 5.80
CA SER A 183 -36.85 19.63 4.54
C SER A 183 -35.49 20.32 4.49
N ALA A 184 -34.43 19.56 4.77
CA ALA A 184 -33.06 19.97 4.45
C ALA A 184 -32.72 19.70 2.96
N PRO A 185 -31.84 20.50 2.35
CA PRO A 185 -31.32 20.28 0.99
C PRO A 185 -30.47 18.99 0.93
N PRO A 186 -30.23 18.43 -0.27
CA PRO A 186 -29.47 17.19 -0.41
C PRO A 186 -28.00 17.35 0.05
N PRO A 187 -27.37 16.30 0.60
CA PRO A 187 -25.95 16.29 1.00
C PRO A 187 -25.00 16.42 -0.21
N PRO A 188 -23.76 16.91 0.00
CA PRO A 188 -22.88 17.33 -1.07
C PRO A 188 -22.52 16.17 -1.99
N SER A 189 -22.72 16.43 -3.28
CA SER A 189 -22.29 15.57 -4.37
C SER A 189 -20.81 15.24 -4.22
N ASN A 190 -20.46 14.00 -4.59
CA ASN A 190 -19.14 13.64 -5.04
C ASN A 190 -18.84 14.48 -6.30
N SER A 191 -18.56 15.77 -6.14
CA SER A 191 -18.31 16.67 -7.25
C SER A 191 -16.85 16.53 -7.61
N THR A 192 -16.59 15.66 -8.58
CA THR A 192 -15.42 15.80 -9.42
C THR A 192 -15.39 17.26 -9.93
N PHE A 193 -14.44 18.06 -9.46
CA PHE A 193 -14.31 19.45 -9.90
C PHE A 193 -14.06 19.46 -11.41
N ARG A 194 -14.60 20.42 -12.13
CA ARG A 194 -14.37 20.58 -13.55
C ARG A 194 -13.03 21.29 -13.71
N GLY A 195 -12.04 20.60 -14.28
CA GLY A 195 -10.65 21.08 -14.33
C GLY A 195 -10.45 22.45 -15.00
N ASP A 196 -11.28 22.80 -15.99
CA ASP A 196 -11.20 24.10 -16.68
C ASP A 196 -11.69 25.28 -15.81
N ILE A 197 -12.78 25.09 -15.07
CA ILE A 197 -13.28 26.07 -14.09
C ILE A 197 -12.29 26.21 -12.95
N ALA A 198 -11.81 25.09 -12.40
CA ALA A 198 -10.81 25.09 -11.33
C ALA A 198 -9.52 25.80 -11.74
N HIS A 199 -9.01 25.55 -12.95
CA HIS A 199 -7.83 26.24 -13.46
C HIS A 199 -8.08 27.74 -13.60
N ARG A 200 -9.24 28.16 -14.12
CA ARG A 200 -9.61 29.59 -14.25
C ARG A 200 -9.59 30.27 -12.88
N VAL A 201 -10.31 29.72 -11.91
CA VAL A 201 -10.41 30.27 -10.55
C VAL A 201 -9.04 30.39 -9.89
N MET A 202 -8.22 29.34 -9.97
CA MET A 202 -6.85 29.37 -9.43
C MET A 202 -5.98 30.43 -10.10
N THR A 203 -6.12 30.62 -11.42
CA THR A 203 -5.37 31.65 -12.16
C THR A 203 -5.79 33.05 -11.71
N GLU A 204 -7.09 33.30 -11.59
CA GLU A 204 -7.63 34.60 -11.15
C GLU A 204 -7.28 34.92 -9.69
N CYS A 205 -7.13 33.91 -8.85
CA CYS A 205 -6.82 34.08 -7.42
C CYS A 205 -5.33 34.03 -7.09
N THR A 206 -4.44 34.00 -8.09
CA THR A 206 -2.98 33.86 -7.90
C THR A 206 -2.41 34.86 -6.87
N SER A 207 -2.81 36.13 -6.93
CA SER A 207 -2.34 37.15 -5.98
C SER A 207 -2.82 36.86 -4.55
N SER A 208 -4.11 36.55 -4.38
CA SER A 208 -4.68 36.22 -3.06
C SER A 208 -4.05 34.97 -2.46
N ILE A 209 -3.64 34.01 -3.29
CA ILE A 209 -2.94 32.81 -2.85
C ILE A 209 -1.52 33.14 -2.37
N LYS A 210 -0.80 34.03 -3.06
CA LYS A 210 0.51 34.51 -2.60
C LYS A 210 0.42 35.28 -1.27
N ASP A 211 -0.61 36.10 -1.12
CA ASP A 211 -0.77 36.99 0.02
C ASP A 211 -1.39 36.31 1.25
N CYS A 212 -1.87 35.07 1.13
CA CYS A 212 -2.54 34.36 2.23
C CYS A 212 -1.59 34.01 3.38
N GLY A 213 -0.28 33.97 3.13
CA GLY A 213 0.75 33.70 4.14
C GLY A 213 0.83 32.24 4.57
N ILE A 214 0.46 31.30 3.71
CA ILE A 214 0.70 29.87 3.93
C ILE A 214 2.20 29.56 3.96
N ASP A 215 2.63 28.68 4.88
CA ASP A 215 4.03 28.23 4.91
C ASP A 215 4.35 27.41 3.64
N ILE A 216 5.40 27.83 2.94
CA ILE A 216 5.81 27.23 1.67
C ILE A 216 6.27 25.79 1.86
N ASN A 217 6.98 25.48 2.95
CA ASN A 217 7.48 24.13 3.18
C ASN A 217 6.34 23.18 3.53
N PHE A 218 5.39 23.62 4.35
CA PHE A 218 4.14 22.91 4.62
C PHE A 218 3.40 22.60 3.32
N LEU A 219 3.18 23.61 2.47
CA LEU A 219 2.49 23.44 1.20
C LEU A 219 3.25 22.44 0.28
N VAL A 220 4.57 22.54 0.20
CA VAL A 220 5.41 21.60 -0.58
C VAL A 220 5.31 20.17 -0.05
N ASP A 221 5.36 20.01 1.28
CA ASP A 221 5.30 18.70 1.93
C ASP A 221 3.93 18.03 1.71
N LYS A 222 2.85 18.80 1.85
CA LYS A 222 1.50 18.32 1.55
C LYS A 222 1.31 17.97 0.08
N LEU A 223 1.78 18.80 -0.83
CA LEU A 223 1.72 18.48 -2.26
C LEU A 223 2.56 17.24 -2.61
N LEU A 224 3.65 16.97 -1.88
CA LEU A 224 4.43 15.74 -2.02
C LEU A 224 3.69 14.52 -1.46
N GLU A 225 3.03 14.63 -0.30
CA GLU A 225 2.19 13.57 0.29
C GLU A 225 1.08 13.14 -0.68
N HIS A 226 0.46 14.12 -1.35
CA HIS A 226 -0.57 13.89 -2.36
C HIS A 226 -0.03 13.53 -3.76
N LYS A 227 1.30 13.42 -3.91
CA LYS A 227 1.99 13.11 -5.19
C LYS A 227 1.69 14.10 -6.32
N ILE A 228 1.32 15.33 -5.98
CA ILE A 228 1.16 16.45 -6.93
C ILE A 228 2.53 17.01 -7.30
N VAL A 229 3.45 17.00 -6.33
CA VAL A 229 4.88 17.33 -6.49
C VAL A 229 5.70 16.06 -6.25
N ASN A 230 6.77 15.85 -6.98
CA ASN A 230 7.72 14.75 -6.74
C ASN A 230 9.03 15.23 -6.07
N SER A 231 9.88 14.29 -5.63
CA SER A 231 11.14 14.61 -4.95
C SER A 231 12.14 15.42 -5.79
N ARG A 232 12.01 15.44 -7.12
CA ARG A 232 12.83 16.30 -8.00
C ARG A 232 12.29 17.73 -8.02
N GLU A 233 10.99 17.90 -8.16
CA GLU A 233 10.32 19.21 -8.13
C GLU A 233 10.47 19.88 -6.77
N LYS A 234 10.27 19.14 -5.66
CA LYS A 234 10.55 19.64 -4.31
C LYS A 234 11.96 20.22 -4.19
N ARG A 235 12.99 19.49 -4.65
CA ARG A 235 14.37 19.99 -4.65
C ARG A 235 14.55 21.25 -5.50
N LYS A 236 13.85 21.34 -6.65
CA LYS A 236 13.89 22.52 -7.53
C LYS A 236 13.24 23.74 -6.86
N ILE A 237 12.12 23.56 -6.16
CA ILE A 237 11.44 24.60 -5.41
C ILE A 237 12.33 25.06 -4.25
N THR A 238 12.81 24.15 -3.41
CA THR A 238 13.66 24.49 -2.26
C THR A 238 14.97 25.18 -2.65
N ALA A 239 15.47 24.96 -3.87
CA ALA A 239 16.69 25.60 -4.38
C ALA A 239 16.50 27.06 -4.82
N LYS A 240 15.27 27.60 -4.86
CA LYS A 240 15.01 29.00 -5.21
C LYS A 240 15.41 29.94 -4.06
N GLU A 241 15.88 31.13 -4.40
CA GLU A 241 16.45 32.09 -3.44
C GLU A 241 15.37 32.79 -2.60
N THR A 242 14.27 33.20 -3.21
CA THR A 242 13.20 33.94 -2.53
C THR A 242 11.94 33.09 -2.36
N ASP A 243 11.16 33.41 -1.33
CA ASP A 243 9.88 32.75 -1.08
C ASP A 243 8.85 33.06 -2.16
N ASP A 244 8.90 34.24 -2.77
CA ASP A 244 8.07 34.59 -3.94
C ASP A 244 8.38 33.70 -5.14
N ASP A 245 9.67 33.47 -5.45
CA ASP A 245 10.08 32.59 -6.56
C ASP A 245 9.66 31.13 -6.32
N LYS A 246 9.71 30.68 -5.05
CA LYS A 246 9.23 29.35 -4.66
C LYS A 246 7.73 29.23 -4.87
N MET A 247 6.98 30.24 -4.45
CA MET A 247 5.53 30.27 -4.56
C MET A 247 5.08 30.33 -6.02
N ASP A 248 5.79 31.09 -6.88
CA ASP A 248 5.52 31.12 -8.32
C ASP A 248 5.72 29.76 -8.99
N GLU A 249 6.82 29.07 -8.68
CA GLU A 249 7.07 27.73 -9.20
C GLU A 249 6.02 26.73 -8.71
N LEU A 250 5.62 26.82 -7.43
CA LEU A 250 4.56 26.00 -6.85
C LEU A 250 3.22 26.19 -7.53
N LEU A 251 2.79 27.44 -7.69
CA LEU A 251 1.53 27.77 -8.35
C LEU A 251 1.53 27.31 -9.80
N HIS A 252 2.66 27.44 -10.50
CA HIS A 252 2.82 26.92 -11.85
C HIS A 252 2.62 25.40 -11.92
N ILE A 253 3.18 24.64 -10.97
CA ILE A 253 3.01 23.18 -10.89
C ILE A 253 1.56 22.82 -10.56
N ILE A 254 0.95 23.48 -9.57
CA ILE A 254 -0.45 23.22 -9.17
C ILE A 254 -1.40 23.49 -10.34
N LEU A 255 -1.26 24.63 -11.01
CA LEU A 255 -2.08 24.98 -12.19
C LEU A 255 -1.91 23.94 -13.31
N SER A 256 -0.68 23.53 -13.60
CA SER A 256 -0.40 22.49 -14.60
C SER A 256 -1.04 21.15 -14.22
N SER A 257 -0.96 20.78 -12.94
CA SER A 257 -1.54 19.55 -12.40
C SER A 257 -3.06 19.54 -12.41
N ILE A 258 -3.72 20.67 -12.17
CA ILE A 258 -5.19 20.80 -12.28
C ILE A 258 -5.68 20.51 -13.71
N ARG A 259 -4.92 20.90 -14.74
CA ARG A 259 -5.28 20.56 -16.13
C ARG A 259 -5.21 19.07 -16.42
N MET A 260 -4.33 18.35 -15.72
CA MET A 260 -4.07 16.93 -15.94
C MET A 260 -4.92 16.03 -15.03
N ASN A 261 -5.28 16.53 -13.85
CA ASN A 261 -6.08 15.81 -12.88
C ASN A 261 -6.96 16.81 -12.12
N GLU A 262 -8.25 16.72 -12.38
CA GLU A 262 -9.25 17.64 -11.86
C GLU A 262 -9.46 17.54 -10.33
N LYS A 263 -8.96 16.46 -9.68
CA LYS A 263 -8.96 16.33 -8.21
C LYS A 263 -7.96 17.27 -7.51
N VAL A 264 -6.94 17.75 -8.22
CA VAL A 264 -5.85 18.57 -7.63
C VAL A 264 -6.38 19.85 -7.01
N PHE A 265 -7.43 20.43 -7.58
CA PHE A 265 -8.08 21.62 -7.01
C PHE A 265 -8.70 21.32 -5.64
N GLY A 266 -9.44 20.21 -5.51
CA GLY A 266 -10.00 19.79 -4.22
C GLY A 266 -8.93 19.54 -3.18
N ILE A 267 -7.85 18.85 -3.56
CA ILE A 267 -6.71 18.61 -2.68
C ILE A 267 -6.09 19.92 -2.22
N PHE A 268 -5.92 20.90 -3.12
CA PHE A 268 -5.38 22.20 -2.75
C PHE A 268 -6.28 22.94 -1.73
N ILE A 269 -7.60 22.89 -1.90
CA ILE A 269 -8.57 23.45 -0.94
C ILE A 269 -8.45 22.75 0.42
N ASP A 270 -8.31 21.42 0.44
CA ASP A 270 -8.17 20.66 1.67
C ASP A 270 -6.86 21.01 2.40
N ILE A 271 -5.75 21.18 1.67
CA ILE A 271 -4.46 21.62 2.24
C ILE A 271 -4.58 23.01 2.88
N LEU A 272 -5.27 23.96 2.23
CA LEU A 272 -5.50 25.29 2.80
C LEU A 272 -6.31 25.22 4.10
N ARG A 273 -7.28 24.30 4.19
CA ARG A 273 -8.06 24.08 5.42
C ARG A 273 -7.26 23.36 6.50
N GLU A 274 -6.34 22.46 6.12
CA GLU A 274 -5.50 21.72 7.06
C GLU A 274 -4.47 22.61 7.78
N GLU A 275 -3.99 23.67 7.11
CA GLU A 275 -3.10 24.67 7.73
C GLU A 275 -3.77 25.41 8.91
N ASP A 276 -5.12 25.38 8.99
CA ASP A 276 -5.93 25.87 10.12
C ASP A 276 -5.66 27.33 10.53
N THR A 277 -5.33 28.19 9.56
CA THR A 277 -5.23 29.65 9.80
C THR A 277 -6.47 30.37 9.27
N LEU A 278 -6.84 31.47 9.91
CA LEU A 278 -7.95 32.32 9.46
C LEU A 278 -7.80 32.76 8.00
N ARG A 279 -6.56 33.01 7.54
CA ARG A 279 -6.27 33.47 6.18
C ARG A 279 -6.43 32.35 5.16
N THR A 280 -5.91 31.15 5.44
CA THR A 280 -5.99 30.02 4.51
C THR A 280 -7.40 29.44 4.43
N ILE A 281 -8.15 29.42 5.55
CA ILE A 281 -9.58 29.04 5.56
C ILE A 281 -10.41 30.03 4.73
N ALA A 282 -10.24 31.34 4.96
CA ALA A 282 -10.97 32.35 4.18
C ALA A 282 -10.63 32.32 2.69
N LEU A 283 -9.37 32.04 2.33
CA LEU A 283 -8.97 31.82 0.95
C LEU A 283 -9.64 30.56 0.36
N ALA A 284 -9.66 29.45 1.09
CA ALA A 284 -10.31 28.21 0.66
C ALA A 284 -11.80 28.42 0.38
N ASP A 285 -12.50 29.16 1.25
CA ASP A 285 -13.91 29.51 1.05
C ASP A 285 -14.09 30.41 -0.19
N THR A 286 -13.24 31.43 -0.35
CA THR A 286 -13.26 32.34 -1.52
C THR A 286 -13.07 31.58 -2.83
N LEU A 287 -12.12 30.65 -2.89
CA LEU A 287 -11.87 29.82 -4.07
C LEU A 287 -13.08 28.91 -4.38
N MET A 288 -13.72 28.35 -3.35
CA MET A 288 -14.90 27.50 -3.51
C MET A 288 -16.13 28.28 -3.96
N ASP A 289 -16.29 29.53 -3.51
CA ASP A 289 -17.38 30.39 -3.94
C ASP A 289 -17.21 30.81 -5.39
N LYS A 290 -16.00 31.25 -5.78
CA LYS A 290 -15.65 31.56 -7.18
C LYS A 290 -15.76 30.37 -8.13
N TYR A 291 -15.55 29.15 -7.62
CA TYR A 291 -15.74 27.94 -8.42
C TYR A 291 -17.22 27.66 -8.73
N LYS A 292 -18.15 28.11 -7.87
CA LYS A 292 -19.59 27.92 -8.05
C LYS A 292 -20.26 29.01 -8.91
N GLU A 293 -19.54 30.11 -9.18
CA GLU A 293 -19.94 31.20 -10.10
C GLU A 293 -19.87 30.78 -11.58
#